data_AF-A0A5J5EZF0-F1
#
_entry.id   AF-A0A5J5EZF0-F1
#
_cell.length_a   1.000
_cell.length_b   1.000
_cell.length_c   1.000
_cell.angle_alpha   90.00
_cell.angle_beta   90.00
_cell.angle_gamma   90.00
#
_symmetry.space_group_name_H-M   'P 1'
#
loop_
_entity.id
_entity.type
_entity.pdbx_description
1 polymer ?
#
loop_
_entity_poly.entity_id
_entity_poly.type
_entity_poly.pdbx_seq_one_letter_code
_entity_poly.pdbx_strand_id
1 'polypeptide(L)'
;PRGMHVTLSPTAPSKTWHGVFFPRRGAYLGAILRFTITFPENPSLSPELHFQTRVFHPLVDRGTGQVKISGERYAVAELLESLKAVFENDDVLDQLPEDQVADKEAWK
;
A
#
# COMPACT_ATOMS: atom_id res chain seq x y z
N PRO A 1 5.53 -4.77 9.86
CA PRO A 1 6.72 -5.05 9.02
C PRO A 1 7.96 -4.16 9.26
N ARG A 2 9.16 -4.75 9.12
CA ARG A 2 10.44 -4.01 9.12
C ARG A 2 10.53 -3.07 7.92
N GLY A 3 11.10 -1.89 8.15
CA GLY A 3 11.23 -0.84 7.13
C GLY A 3 9.97 0.02 6.99
N MET A 4 8.99 -0.13 7.87
CA MET A 4 7.79 0.72 7.87
C MET A 4 7.61 1.37 9.22
N HIS A 5 7.25 2.65 9.20
CA HIS A 5 6.89 3.42 10.38
C HIS A 5 5.51 4.04 10.16
N VAL A 6 4.67 3.99 11.18
CA VAL A 6 3.31 4.51 11.15
C VAL A 6 3.07 5.34 12.40
N THR A 7 2.38 6.46 12.24
CA THR A 7 1.96 7.35 13.32
C THR A 7 0.52 7.80 13.11
N LEU A 8 -0.16 8.14 14.20
CA LEU A 8 -1.52 8.68 14.14
C LEU A 8 -1.50 10.10 13.58
N SER A 9 -2.55 10.49 12.86
CA SER A 9 -2.77 11.89 12.54
C SER A 9 -2.95 12.71 13.83
N PRO A 10 -2.30 13.88 13.96
CA PRO A 10 -2.49 14.75 15.12
C PRO A 10 -3.88 15.39 15.17
N THR A 11 -4.57 15.49 14.02
CA THR A 11 -5.89 16.14 13.91
C THR A 11 -7.03 15.15 13.82
N ALA A 12 -6.78 13.93 13.34
CA ALA A 12 -7.81 12.90 13.14
C ALA A 12 -7.28 11.48 13.40
N PRO A 13 -6.82 11.15 14.62
CA PRO A 13 -6.12 9.90 14.92
C PRO A 13 -6.98 8.63 14.70
N SER A 14 -8.30 8.73 14.75
CA SER A 14 -9.23 7.61 14.47
C SER A 14 -9.59 7.45 12.99
N LYS A 15 -9.35 8.48 12.16
CA LYS A 15 -9.72 8.47 10.73
C LYS A 15 -8.50 8.35 9.81
N THR A 16 -7.33 8.80 10.24
CA THR A 16 -6.18 8.93 9.35
C THR A 16 -4.88 8.63 10.08
N TRP A 17 -4.10 7.70 9.54
CA TRP A 17 -2.73 7.42 9.98
C TRP A 17 -1.75 7.76 8.86
N HIS A 18 -0.56 8.21 9.24
CA HIS A 18 0.52 8.51 8.29
C HIS A 18 1.60 7.45 8.39
N GLY A 19 2.13 7.04 7.24
CA GLY A 19 3.17 6.03 7.19
C GLY A 19 4.28 6.38 6.21
N VAL A 20 5.43 5.78 6.46
CA VAL A 20 6.57 5.76 5.54
C VAL A 20 7.08 4.34 5.42
N PHE A 21 7.34 3.93 4.19
CA PHE A 21 7.89 2.64 3.83
C PHE A 21 9.25 2.84 3.15
N PHE A 22 10.24 2.10 3.64
CA PHE A 22 11.60 1.99 3.14
C PHE A 22 11.80 0.57 2.59
N PRO A 23 11.50 0.33 1.31
CA PRO A 23 11.68 -0.98 0.69
C PRO A 23 13.14 -1.41 0.77
N ARG A 24 13.35 -2.67 1.13
CA ARG A 24 14.69 -3.25 1.35
C ARG A 24 15.10 -4.27 0.30
N ARG A 25 14.24 -4.54 -0.68
CA ARG A 25 14.43 -5.47 -1.81
C ARG A 25 13.57 -5.00 -2.99
N GLY A 26 13.74 -5.66 -4.14
CA GLY A 26 12.97 -5.39 -5.35
C GLY A 26 13.32 -4.06 -6.02
N ALA A 27 12.54 -3.68 -7.02
CA ALA A 27 12.76 -2.50 -7.87
C ALA A 27 12.74 -1.16 -7.11
N TYR A 28 12.19 -1.14 -5.90
CA TYR A 28 12.03 0.06 -5.07
C TYR A 28 13.09 0.18 -3.95
N LEU A 29 14.12 -0.67 -3.97
CA LEU A 29 15.19 -0.64 -2.98
C LEU A 29 15.77 0.77 -2.82
N GLY A 30 15.79 1.28 -1.58
CA GLY A 30 16.33 2.60 -1.26
C GLY A 30 15.34 3.76 -1.45
N ALA A 31 14.13 3.49 -1.94
CA ALA A 31 13.08 4.50 -2.02
C ALA A 31 12.53 4.89 -0.62
N ILE A 32 11.96 6.10 -0.55
CA ILE A 32 11.20 6.57 0.61
C ILE A 32 9.75 6.79 0.15
N LEU A 33 8.88 5.83 0.44
CA LEU A 33 7.51 5.84 -0.02
C LEU A 33 6.60 6.29 1.12
N ARG A 34 6.06 7.51 1.02
CA ARG A 34 5.11 8.04 2.02
C ARG A 34 3.70 7.65 1.66
N PHE A 35 2.91 7.25 2.64
CA PHE A 35 1.52 6.87 2.44
C PHE A 35 0.63 7.34 3.58
N THR A 36 -0.66 7.31 3.34
CA THR A 36 -1.71 7.60 4.31
C THR A 36 -2.65 6.40 4.36
N ILE A 37 -3.07 6.01 5.57
CA ILE A 37 -4.14 5.03 5.80
C ILE A 37 -5.38 5.81 6.24
N THR A 38 -6.48 5.64 5.52
CA THR A 38 -7.77 6.26 5.84
C THR A 38 -8.74 5.20 6.29
N PHE A 39 -9.34 5.40 7.46
CA PHE A 39 -10.34 4.50 8.02
C PHE A 39 -11.74 4.98 7.64
N PRO A 40 -12.57 4.09 7.08
CA PRO A 40 -13.97 4.42 6.77
C PRO A 40 -14.78 4.62 8.05
N GLU A 41 -15.89 5.36 7.95
CA GLU A 41 -16.81 5.55 9.09
C GLU A 41 -17.54 4.25 9.45
N ASN A 42 -17.78 3.38 8.46
CA ASN A 42 -18.29 2.04 8.69
C ASN A 42 -17.12 1.09 8.98
N PRO A 43 -16.97 0.58 10.22
CA PRO A 43 -15.86 -0.31 10.60
C PRO A 43 -15.92 -1.67 9.92
N SER A 44 -17.02 -1.98 9.23
CA SER A 44 -17.13 -3.20 8.43
C SER A 44 -16.33 -3.14 7.11
N LEU A 45 -16.00 -1.93 6.66
CA LEU A 45 -15.23 -1.69 5.44
C LEU A 45 -13.72 -1.67 5.77
N SER A 46 -12.91 -2.08 4.81
CA SER A 46 -11.45 -2.10 4.95
C SER A 46 -10.85 -0.69 4.91
N PRO A 47 -9.76 -0.42 5.65
CA PRO A 47 -9.03 0.82 5.52
C PRO A 47 -8.37 0.93 4.15
N GLU A 48 -8.29 2.15 3.62
CA GLU A 48 -7.64 2.42 2.35
C GLU A 48 -6.23 2.94 2.55
N LEU A 49 -5.30 2.53 1.67
CA LEU A 49 -3.93 3.03 1.66
C LEU A 49 -3.67 3.81 0.38
N HIS A 50 -3.16 5.02 0.53
CA HIS A 50 -2.85 5.92 -0.59
C HIS A 50 -1.42 6.42 -0.48
N PHE A 51 -0.61 6.22 -1.52
CA PHE A 51 0.71 6.83 -1.61
C PHE A 51 0.62 8.34 -1.81
N GLN A 52 1.40 9.07 -1.02
CA GLN A 52 1.60 10.52 -1.14
C GLN A 52 2.77 10.86 -2.07
N THR A 53 3.60 9.87 -2.37
CA THR A 53 4.64 9.93 -3.40
C THR A 53 4.12 9.35 -4.71
N ARG A 54 4.57 9.84 -5.86
CA ARG A 54 4.25 9.18 -7.14
C ARG A 54 4.95 7.83 -7.18
N VAL A 55 4.17 6.76 -7.35
CA VAL A 55 4.65 5.38 -7.39
C VAL A 55 4.13 4.72 -8.65
N PHE A 56 5.01 4.05 -9.39
CA PHE A 56 4.71 3.41 -10.67
C PHE A 56 4.67 1.90 -10.48
N HIS A 57 3.61 1.39 -9.85
CA HIS A 57 3.52 0.01 -9.41
C HIS A 57 2.23 -0.65 -9.91
N PRO A 58 2.22 -1.93 -10.32
CA PRO A 58 1.04 -2.60 -10.88
C PRO A 58 -0.22 -2.50 -10.02
N LEU A 59 -0.07 -2.54 -8.70
CA LEU A 59 -1.19 -2.44 -7.74
C LEU A 59 -1.50 -1.01 -7.27
N VAL A 60 -0.84 0.01 -7.82
CA VAL A 60 -1.05 1.41 -7.42
C VAL A 60 -1.74 2.16 -8.55
N ASP A 61 -2.90 2.72 -8.25
CA ASP A 61 -3.58 3.61 -9.19
C ASP A 61 -2.75 4.88 -9.41
N ARG A 62 -2.38 5.18 -10.65
CA ARG A 62 -1.50 6.31 -10.98
C ARG A 62 -2.10 7.68 -10.67
N GLY A 63 -3.42 7.82 -10.76
CA GLY A 63 -4.10 9.11 -10.58
C GLY A 63 -4.28 9.46 -9.11
N THR A 64 -4.65 8.49 -8.31
CA THR A 64 -5.03 8.66 -6.90
C THR A 64 -3.93 8.24 -5.93
N GLY A 65 -3.03 7.35 -6.34
CA GLY A 65 -2.06 6.69 -5.46
C GLY A 65 -2.67 5.57 -4.61
N GLN A 66 -3.95 5.21 -4.84
CA GLN A 66 -4.62 4.15 -4.10
C GLN A 66 -3.97 2.80 -4.38
N VAL A 67 -3.70 2.04 -3.32
CA VAL A 67 -3.18 0.68 -3.43
C VAL A 67 -4.32 -0.32 -3.41
N LYS A 68 -4.39 -1.17 -4.44
CA LYS A 68 -5.35 -2.27 -4.54
C LYS A 68 -4.70 -3.56 -4.06
N ILE A 69 -4.91 -3.89 -2.80
CA ILE A 69 -4.53 -5.20 -2.23
C ILE A 69 -5.81 -6.03 -2.10
N SER A 70 -5.81 -7.22 -2.68
CA SER A 70 -6.96 -8.12 -2.73
C SER A 70 -7.25 -8.73 -1.37
N GLY A 71 -8.37 -8.41 -0.73
CA GLY A 71 -8.85 -9.07 0.49
C GLY A 71 -10.07 -8.38 1.08
N GLU A 72 -10.91 -9.14 1.76
CA GLU A 72 -12.23 -8.65 2.21
C GLU A 72 -12.12 -7.78 3.47
N ARG A 73 -11.20 -8.13 4.38
CA ARG A 73 -10.97 -7.42 5.65
C ARG A 73 -9.51 -7.49 6.04
N TYR A 74 -8.94 -6.33 6.32
CA TYR A 74 -7.56 -6.22 6.77
C TYR A 74 -7.46 -5.51 8.10
N ALA A 75 -6.84 -6.17 9.08
CA ALA A 75 -6.17 -5.42 10.13
C ALA A 75 -5.03 -4.60 9.52
N VAL A 76 -4.72 -3.44 10.10
CA VAL A 76 -3.64 -2.56 9.59
C VAL A 76 -2.31 -3.31 9.45
N ALA A 77 -2.00 -4.21 10.39
CA ALA A 77 -0.78 -5.01 10.32
C ALA A 77 -0.74 -5.89 9.05
N GLU A 78 -1.83 -6.57 8.72
CA GLU A 78 -1.94 -7.42 7.54
C GLU A 78 -1.82 -6.60 6.26
N LEU A 79 -2.50 -5.44 6.21
CA LEU A 79 -2.40 -4.51 5.07
C LEU A 79 -0.93 -4.09 4.83
N LEU A 80 -0.18 -3.80 5.89
CA LEU A 80 1.22 -3.41 5.80
C LEU A 80 2.13 -4.56 5.39
N GLU A 81 1.88 -5.79 5.87
CA GLU A 81 2.64 -6.98 5.44
C GLU A 81 2.36 -7.29 3.96
N SER A 82 1.10 -7.20 3.52
CA SER A 82 0.75 -7.36 2.10
C SER A 82 1.38 -6.28 1.23
N LEU A 83 1.35 -5.02 1.66
CA LEU A 83 2.04 -3.93 0.94
C LEU A 83 3.54 -4.21 0.83
N LYS A 84 4.16 -4.69 1.90
CA LYS A 84 5.58 -5.04 1.87
C LYS A 84 5.84 -6.18 0.89
N ALA A 85 5.02 -7.23 0.91
CA ALA A 85 5.19 -8.40 0.06
C ALA A 85 5.14 -8.02 -1.43
N VAL A 86 4.16 -7.22 -1.84
CA VAL A 86 4.01 -6.84 -3.26
C VAL A 86 5.12 -5.91 -3.75
N PHE A 87 5.84 -5.20 -2.87
CA PHE A 87 6.97 -4.34 -3.29
C PHE A 87 8.34 -5.00 -3.20
N GLU A 88 8.49 -6.05 -2.38
CA GLU A 88 9.79 -6.67 -2.08
C GLU A 88 9.91 -8.13 -2.53
N ASN A 89 8.83 -8.75 -3.00
CA ASN A 89 8.81 -10.13 -3.46
C ASN A 89 8.33 -10.22 -4.92
N ASP A 90 9.27 -10.41 -5.83
CA ASP A 90 9.01 -10.50 -7.27
C ASP A 90 8.13 -11.71 -7.61
N ASP A 91 8.24 -12.83 -6.88
CA ASP A 91 7.38 -14.01 -7.10
C ASP A 91 5.91 -13.73 -6.81
N VAL A 92 5.64 -12.86 -5.82
CA VAL A 92 4.28 -12.43 -5.48
C VAL A 92 3.75 -11.51 -6.57
N LEU A 93 4.60 -10.62 -7.08
CA LEU A 93 4.25 -9.76 -8.20
C LEU A 93 3.89 -10.61 -9.40
N ASP A 94 4.76 -11.51 -9.86
CA ASP A 94 4.55 -12.32 -11.08
C ASP A 94 3.26 -13.16 -11.07
N GLN A 95 2.74 -13.47 -9.89
CA GLN A 95 1.53 -14.25 -9.69
C GLN A 95 0.24 -13.41 -9.59
N LEU A 96 0.33 -12.08 -9.67
CA LEU A 96 -0.88 -11.24 -9.60
C LEU A 96 -1.77 -11.50 -10.81
N PRO A 97 -3.06 -11.83 -10.59
CA PRO A 97 -4.00 -12.00 -11.68
C PRO A 97 -4.31 -10.63 -12.31
N GLU A 98 -4.56 -10.62 -13.62
CA GLU A 98 -4.68 -9.38 -14.41
C GLU A 98 -5.82 -8.46 -13.93
N ASP A 99 -6.87 -9.03 -13.33
CA ASP A 99 -8.02 -8.29 -12.78
C ASP A 99 -7.68 -7.50 -11.50
N GLN A 100 -6.57 -7.82 -10.85
CA GLN A 100 -6.07 -7.12 -9.65
C GLN A 100 -5.07 -6.00 -10.00
N VAL A 101 -4.61 -5.93 -11.25
CA VAL A 101 -3.68 -4.89 -11.72
C VAL A 101 -4.42 -3.55 -11.83
N ALA A 102 -4.05 -2.60 -10.96
CA ALA A 102 -4.52 -1.23 -11.01
C ALA A 102 -3.92 -0.44 -12.18
N ASP A 103 -2.69 -0.79 -12.56
CA ASP A 103 -1.91 -0.10 -13.57
C ASP A 103 -1.20 -1.07 -14.52
N LYS A 104 -1.81 -1.28 -15.69
CA LYS A 104 -1.35 -2.23 -16.69
C LYS A 104 -0.04 -1.86 -17.39
N GLU A 105 0.37 -0.59 -17.40
CA GLU A 105 1.65 -0.23 -18.04
C GLU A 105 2.85 -0.38 -17.08
N ALA A 106 2.60 -0.49 -15.77
CA ALA A 106 3.64 -0.80 -14.79
C ALA A 106 3.94 -2.31 -14.68
N TRP A 107 3.15 -3.14 -15.37
CA TRP A 107 3.23 -4.60 -15.36
C TRP A 107 4.03 -5.17 -16.55
N LYS A 108 4.49 -4.33 -17.48
CA LYS A 108 5.21 -4.75 -18.70
C LYS A 108 6.72 -4.55 -18.60
#